data_AF-A0A354UQA5-F1
#
_entry.id   AF-A0A354UQA5-F1
#
_cell.length_a   1.000
_cell.length_b   1.000
_cell.length_c   1.000
_cell.angle_alpha   90.00
_cell.angle_beta   90.00
_cell.angle_gamma   90.00
#
_symmetry.space_group_name_H-M   'P 1'
#
loop_
_entity.id
_entity.type
_entity.pdbx_description
1 polymer ?
#
loop_
_entity_poly.entity_id
_entity_poly.type
_entity_poly.pdbx_seq_one_letter_code
_entity_poly.pdbx_strand_id
1 'polypeptide(L)'
;LTPSAAGITVNKSGLYRISADVTIVSTAAGIVNLQAYINGTARPETLRAVTVPAAGNTVVHLETVAYISACCAMNPVITIVGNTTDTAAGSVVLLAVNVIKEA
;
A
#
# COMPACT_ATOMS: atom_id res chain seq x y z
N LEU A 1 -8.46 -6.38 10.79
CA LEU A 1 -7.02 -6.03 10.67
C LEU A 1 -6.80 -4.64 11.24
N THR A 2 -5.72 -4.39 11.97
CA THR A 2 -5.24 -3.02 12.21
C THR A 2 -4.55 -2.52 10.95
N PRO A 3 -5.06 -1.49 10.25
CA PRO A 3 -4.41 -0.98 9.05
C PRO A 3 -3.06 -0.36 9.41
N SER A 4 -2.01 -0.77 8.70
CA SER A 4 -0.68 -0.16 8.76
C SER A 4 -0.53 0.71 7.52
N ALA A 5 -0.41 2.02 7.69
CA ALA A 5 -0.13 2.96 6.61
C ALA A 5 1.26 3.58 6.81
N ALA A 6 2.19 3.36 5.88
CA ALA A 6 3.35 4.25 5.76
C ALA A 6 3.00 5.38 4.80
N GLY A 7 3.13 6.61 5.30
CA GLY A 7 2.99 7.83 4.51
C GLY A 7 4.35 8.29 4.02
N ILE A 8 4.53 8.40 2.70
CA ILE A 8 5.72 9.04 2.10
C ILE A 8 5.28 10.36 1.47
N THR A 9 5.90 11.45 1.93
CA THR A 9 5.62 12.79 1.39
C THR A 9 6.54 13.08 0.22
N VAL A 10 5.97 13.51 -0.89
CA VAL A 10 6.67 13.89 -2.12
C VAL A 10 6.77 15.42 -2.18
N ASN A 11 8.00 15.94 -2.17
CA ASN A 11 8.24 17.39 -2.16
C ASN A 11 8.58 17.97 -3.55
N LYS A 12 8.76 17.13 -4.56
CA LYS A 12 9.14 17.54 -5.92
C LYS A 12 8.31 16.80 -6.96
N SER A 13 7.88 17.51 -8.00
CA SER A 13 7.17 16.88 -9.10
C SER A 13 8.08 15.91 -9.85
N GLY A 14 7.51 14.84 -10.39
CA GLY A 14 8.26 13.87 -11.19
C GLY A 14 7.51 12.56 -11.41
N LEU A 15 8.12 11.69 -12.20
CA LEU A 15 7.68 10.30 -12.33
C LEU A 15 8.28 9.49 -11.19
N TYR A 16 7.43 8.79 -10.44
CA TYR A 16 7.86 7.98 -9.31
C TYR A 16 7.46 6.53 -9.51
N ARG A 17 8.39 5.61 -9.26
CA ARG A 17 8.10 4.21 -9.02
C ARG A 17 7.86 4.01 -7.53
N ILE A 18 6.72 3.44 -7.22
CA ILE A 18 6.24 3.18 -5.87
C ILE A 18 6.17 1.67 -5.73
N SER A 19 6.95 1.11 -4.82
CA SER A 19 6.89 -0.32 -4.49
C SER A 19 6.73 -0.53 -3.00
N ALA A 20 6.01 -1.58 -2.63
CA ALA A 20 5.78 -1.95 -1.25
C ALA A 20 5.76 -3.48 -1.10
N ASP A 21 6.45 -3.95 -0.07
CA ASP A 21 6.40 -5.33 0.38
C ASP A 21 5.67 -5.37 1.73
N VAL A 22 4.57 -6.10 1.75
CA VAL A 22 3.65 -6.16 2.88
C VAL A 22 3.53 -7.60 3.36
N THR A 23 3.78 -7.83 4.65
CA THR A 23 3.47 -9.10 5.29
C THR A 23 2.13 -9.00 6.00
N ILE A 24 1.19 -9.82 5.59
CA ILE A 24 -0.08 -10.01 6.30
C ILE A 24 0.11 -11.18 7.25
N VAL A 25 -0.12 -10.95 8.55
CA VAL A 25 -0.15 -11.99 9.57
C VAL A 25 -1.62 -12.29 9.86
N SER A 26 -2.13 -13.40 9.36
CA SER A 26 -3.54 -13.76 9.50
C SER A 26 -3.78 -14.65 10.73
N THR A 27 -4.93 -14.43 11.36
CA THR A 27 -5.49 -15.27 12.44
C THR A 27 -6.87 -15.83 12.10
N ALA A 28 -7.40 -15.49 10.93
CA ALA A 28 -8.58 -16.08 10.32
C ALA A 28 -8.49 -15.98 8.80
N ALA A 29 -9.09 -16.96 8.10
CA ALA A 29 -9.07 -17.00 6.64
C ALA A 29 -9.99 -15.93 6.07
N GLY A 30 -9.68 -15.43 4.88
CA GLY A 30 -10.54 -14.47 4.18
C GLY A 30 -9.76 -13.67 3.14
N ILE A 31 -10.33 -12.54 2.71
CA ILE A 31 -9.73 -11.67 1.69
C ILE A 31 -9.20 -10.40 2.34
N VAL A 32 -7.92 -10.12 2.05
CA VAL A 32 -7.26 -8.85 2.36
C VAL A 32 -6.97 -8.12 1.07
N ASN A 33 -7.41 -6.86 1.00
CA ASN A 33 -7.11 -5.97 -0.10
C ASN A 33 -5.97 -5.04 0.33
N LEU A 34 -4.97 -4.93 -0.53
CA LEU A 34 -3.88 -3.97 -0.41
C LEU A 34 -3.96 -2.99 -1.58
N GLN A 35 -3.85 -1.71 -1.30
CA GLN A 35 -3.95 -0.67 -2.32
C GLN A 35 -3.12 0.55 -1.96
N ALA A 36 -2.52 1.16 -2.97
CA ALA A 36 -1.87 2.46 -2.86
C ALA A 36 -2.87 3.59 -3.02
N TYR A 37 -2.63 4.67 -2.28
CA TYR A 37 -3.39 5.90 -2.30
C TYR A 37 -2.45 7.07 -2.47
N ILE A 38 -2.82 8.05 -3.29
CA ILE A 38 -2.11 9.31 -3.45
C ILE A 38 -3.06 10.41 -3.01
N ASN A 39 -2.73 11.14 -1.95
CA ASN A 39 -3.61 12.14 -1.31
C ASN A 39 -4.99 11.58 -0.95
N GLY A 40 -5.06 10.33 -0.49
CA GLY A 40 -6.33 9.67 -0.16
C GLY A 40 -7.13 9.20 -1.36
N THR A 41 -6.68 9.45 -2.59
CA THR A 41 -7.30 8.90 -3.81
C THR A 41 -6.74 7.51 -4.10
N ALA A 42 -7.62 6.52 -4.14
CA ALA A 42 -7.28 5.14 -4.46
C ALA A 42 -6.68 5.00 -5.86
N ARG A 43 -5.66 4.16 -5.97
CA ARG A 43 -5.06 3.76 -7.25
C ARG A 43 -5.54 2.36 -7.64
N PRO A 44 -6.59 2.23 -8.46
CA PRO A 44 -7.22 0.93 -8.74
C PRO A 44 -6.26 -0.08 -9.37
N GLU A 45 -5.29 0.37 -10.15
CA GLU A 45 -4.25 -0.46 -10.77
C GLU A 45 -3.35 -1.17 -9.73
N THR A 46 -3.28 -0.62 -8.53
CA THR A 46 -2.48 -1.16 -7.43
C THR A 46 -3.25 -2.10 -6.51
N LEU A 47 -4.56 -2.28 -6.75
CA LEU A 47 -5.36 -3.18 -5.92
C LEU A 47 -4.82 -4.61 -6.01
N ARG A 48 -4.56 -5.21 -4.85
CA ARG A 48 -4.20 -6.61 -4.70
C ARG A 48 -5.17 -7.25 -3.72
N ALA A 49 -6.09 -8.06 -4.23
CA ALA A 49 -6.97 -8.89 -3.42
C ALA A 49 -6.30 -10.24 -3.18
N VAL A 50 -6.01 -10.55 -1.92
CA VAL A 50 -5.24 -11.74 -1.54
C VAL A 50 -6.04 -12.57 -0.56
N THR A 51 -6.24 -13.84 -0.90
CA THR A 51 -6.82 -14.83 0.01
C THR A 51 -5.76 -15.26 1.01
N VAL A 52 -5.99 -14.98 2.29
CA VAL A 52 -5.08 -15.34 3.38
C VAL A 52 -5.55 -16.62 4.08
N PRO A 53 -4.62 -17.46 4.55
CA PRO A 53 -4.97 -18.68 5.29
C PRO A 53 -5.53 -18.35 6.68
N ALA A 54 -6.11 -19.35 7.34
CA ALA A 54 -6.61 -19.23 8.71
C ALA A 54 -5.52 -18.86 9.73
N ALA A 55 -4.28 -19.26 9.46
CA ALA A 55 -3.12 -18.82 10.23
C ALA A 55 -1.89 -18.81 9.32
N GLY A 56 -1.02 -17.82 9.52
CA GLY A 56 0.28 -17.74 8.86
C GLY A 56 0.60 -16.35 8.32
N ASN A 57 1.67 -16.31 7.52
CA ASN A 57 2.18 -15.10 6.91
C ASN A 57 1.94 -15.16 5.40
N THR A 58 1.44 -14.08 4.83
CA THR A 58 1.32 -13.91 3.38
C THR A 58 2.05 -12.64 2.99
N VAL A 59 3.08 -12.77 2.14
CA VAL A 59 3.83 -11.62 1.62
C VAL A 59 3.20 -11.20 0.30
N VAL A 60 2.94 -9.91 0.16
CA VAL A 60 2.33 -9.32 -1.02
C VAL A 60 3.23 -8.19 -1.51
N HIS A 61 3.58 -8.27 -2.79
CA HIS A 61 4.29 -7.21 -3.48
C HIS A 61 3.32 -6.34 -4.29
N LEU A 62 3.48 -5.03 -4.16
CA LEU A 62 2.76 -4.03 -4.93
C LEU A 62 3.78 -3.11 -5.57
N GLU A 63 3.66 -2.89 -6.88
CA GLU A 63 4.46 -1.93 -7.61
C GLU A 63 3.57 -1.15 -8.58
N THR A 64 3.86 0.14 -8.72
CA THR A 64 3.26 1.02 -9.73
C THR A 64 4.21 2.15 -10.09
N VAL A 65 3.95 2.79 -11.23
CA VAL A 65 4.63 4.01 -11.65
C VAL A 65 3.58 5.09 -11.84
N ALA A 66 3.76 6.23 -11.17
CA ALA A 66 2.82 7.34 -11.22
C ALA A 66 3.54 8.68 -11.31
N TYR A 67 3.02 9.59 -12.15
CA TYR A 67 3.44 10.98 -12.11
C TYR A 67 2.80 11.66 -10.91
N ILE A 68 3.63 12.32 -10.10
CA ILE A 68 3.19 13.02 -8.90
C ILE A 68 3.51 14.50 -9.10
N SER A 69 2.48 15.35 -9.06
CA SER A 69 2.63 16.80 -9.05
C SER A 69 2.78 17.30 -7.62
N ALA A 70 3.90 17.96 -7.33
CA ALA A 70 4.15 18.64 -6.06
C ALA A 70 4.56 20.10 -6.32
N CYS A 71 4.11 21.01 -5.45
CA CYS A 71 4.47 22.42 -5.47
C CYS A 71 4.69 22.91 -4.03
N CYS A 72 5.12 24.17 -3.86
CA CYS A 72 5.40 24.74 -2.54
C CYS A 72 4.20 24.72 -1.57
N ALA A 73 2.97 24.65 -2.10
CA ALA A 73 1.73 24.58 -1.31
C ALA A 73 1.12 23.18 -1.25
N MET A 74 1.67 22.20 -1.97
CA MET A 74 1.12 20.85 -2.08
C MET A 74 2.23 19.81 -2.10
N ASN A 75 2.32 19.06 -1.01
CA ASN A 75 3.26 17.94 -0.87
C ASN A 75 2.44 16.64 -0.83
N PRO A 76 2.29 15.94 -1.97
CA PRO A 76 1.45 14.75 -2.01
C PRO A 76 1.95 13.67 -1.07
N VAL A 77 1.03 12.96 -0.45
CA VAL A 77 1.35 11.82 0.43
C VAL A 77 0.91 10.54 -0.25
N ILE A 78 1.86 9.64 -0.42
CA ILE A 78 1.64 8.27 -0.87
C ILE A 78 1.41 7.42 0.38
N THR A 79 0.35 6.63 0.39
CA THR A 79 0.07 5.67 1.46
C THR A 79 -0.25 4.31 0.88
N ILE A 80 0.17 3.25 1.58
CA ILE A 80 -0.26 1.87 1.30
C ILE A 80 -1.23 1.49 2.40
N VAL A 81 -2.43 1.03 2.02
CA VAL A 81 -3.48 0.67 2.97
C VAL A 81 -3.88 -0.77 2.74
N GLY A 82 -4.02 -1.52 3.84
CA GLY A 82 -4.59 -2.85 3.86
C GLY A 82 -5.95 -2.87 4.57
N ASN A 83 -6.97 -3.41 3.92
CA ASN A 83 -8.33 -3.57 4.45
C ASN A 83 -8.88 -4.97 4.19
N THR A 84 -9.85 -5.39 5.00
CA THR A 84 -10.53 -6.69 4.86
C THR A 84 -11.91 -6.51 4.27
N THR A 85 -12.33 -7.44 3.41
CA THR A 85 -13.70 -7.47 2.85
C THR A 85 -14.54 -8.64 3.37
N ASP A 86 -14.02 -9.44 4.31
CA ASP A 86 -14.70 -10.63 4.84
C ASP A 86 -14.20 -10.96 6.26
N THR A 87 -14.40 -12.20 6.71
CA THR A 87 -13.99 -12.80 7.99
C THR A 87 -12.48 -12.79 8.30
N ALA A 88 -11.64 -12.20 7.43
CA ALA A 88 -10.21 -12.08 7.65
C ALA A 88 -9.90 -11.28 8.93
N ALA A 89 -9.05 -11.84 9.78
CA ALA A 89 -8.56 -11.20 11.01
C ALA A 89 -7.03 -11.34 11.11
N GLY A 90 -6.38 -10.44 11.86
CA GLY A 90 -4.92 -10.40 12.00
C GLY A 90 -4.33 -8.98 11.98
N SER A 91 -3.08 -8.86 11.55
CA SER A 91 -2.37 -7.58 11.40
C SER A 91 -1.69 -7.45 10.04
N VAL A 92 -1.58 -6.21 9.55
CA VAL A 92 -0.79 -5.87 8.37
C VAL A 92 0.53 -5.29 8.87
N VAL A 93 1.65 -5.92 8.47
CA VAL A 93 3.00 -5.48 8.80
C VAL A 93 3.67 -5.01 7.51
N LEU A 94 4.01 -3.72 7.47
CA LEU A 94 4.75 -3.17 6.36
C LEU A 94 6.23 -3.50 6.51
N LEU A 95 6.80 -4.23 5.55
CA LEU A 95 8.23 -4.58 5.57
C LEU A 95 9.07 -3.44 4.99
N ALA A 96 8.66 -2.95 3.81
CA ALA A 96 9.35 -1.89 3.10
C ALA A 96 8.38 -1.12 2.21
N VAL A 97 8.61 0.19 2.10
CA VAL A 97 8.02 1.02 1.05
C VAL A 97 9.12 1.84 0.42
N ASN A 98 9.25 1.74 -0.90
CA ASN A 98 10.23 2.46 -1.67
C ASN A 98 9.51 3.39 -2.64
N VAL A 99 9.95 4.64 -2.68
CA VAL A 99 9.49 5.63 -3.65
C VAL A 99 10.73 6.21 -4.31
N ILE A 100 10.94 5.82 -5.56
CA ILE A 100 12.13 6.17 -6.34
C ILE A 100 11.69 7.09 -7.47
N LYS A 101 12.38 8.22 -7.63
CA LYS A 101 12.17 9.13 -8.76
C LYS A 101 12.84 8.53 -10.00
N GLU A 102 12.07 8.29 -11.06
CA GLU A 102 12.54 7.65 -12.30
C GLU A 102 13.18 8.64 -13.28
N ALA A 103 12.80 9.92 -13.22
CA ALA A 103 13.38 11.02 -14.01
C ALA A 103 13.17 12.36 -13.29
#